data_AF-A0A9E2BHP9-F1
#
_entry.id   AF-A0A9E2BHP9-F1
#
_cell.length_a   1.000
_cell.length_b   1.000
_cell.length_c   1.000
_cell.angle_alpha   90.00
_cell.angle_beta   90.00
_cell.angle_gamma   90.00
#
_symmetry.space_group_name_H-M   'P 1'
#
loop_
_entity.id
_entity.type
_entity.pdbx_description
1 polymer ?
#
loop_
_entity_poly.entity_id
_entity_poly.type
_entity_poly.pdbx_seq_one_letter_code
_entity_poly.pdbx_strand_id
1 'polypeptide(L)'
;MARDSDILYQLFPRATEKEIVILPLPDMVDTICKDINYLQIEEKITKEQIEEQKNKLKAMLGKAEAGITEKYKITWKEQVNKRLDTKKIKTEAPEIYEQFSVLSESRVLRIETLKREEEKNE
;
A
#
# COMPACT_ATOMS: atom_id res chain seq x y z
N MET A 1 -11.46 17.49 -12.08
CA MET A 1 -10.63 16.67 -12.98
C MET A 1 -10.52 15.29 -12.37
N ALA A 2 -10.99 14.24 -13.05
CA ALA A 2 -10.76 12.87 -12.61
C ALA A 2 -9.26 12.58 -12.73
N ARG A 3 -8.68 11.87 -11.75
CA ARG A 3 -7.30 11.38 -11.87
C ARG A 3 -7.30 10.25 -12.90
N ASP A 4 -6.23 10.09 -13.66
CA ASP A 4 -6.14 9.06 -14.72
C ASP A 4 -6.44 7.64 -14.20
N SER A 5 -6.12 7.37 -12.94
CA SER A 5 -6.46 6.13 -12.24
C SER A 5 -7.97 5.85 -12.20
N ASP A 6 -8.79 6.86 -11.86
CA ASP A 6 -10.25 6.73 -11.79
C ASP A 6 -10.86 6.39 -13.16
N ILE A 7 -10.29 6.94 -14.23
CA ILE A 7 -10.75 6.70 -15.61
C ILE A 7 -10.40 5.27 -16.04
N LEU A 8 -9.18 4.80 -15.74
CA LEU A 8 -8.76 3.43 -16.08
C LEU A 8 -9.61 2.37 -15.38
N TYR A 9 -10.01 2.61 -14.13
CA TYR A 9 -10.91 1.72 -13.40
C TYR A 9 -12.33 1.69 -13.97
N GLN A 10 -12.81 2.80 -14.54
CA GLN A 10 -14.11 2.85 -15.22
C GLN A 10 -14.09 2.14 -16.58
N LEU A 11 -12.98 2.27 -17.33
CA LEU A 11 -12.83 1.64 -18.64
C LEU A 11 -12.51 0.14 -18.55
N PHE A 12 -11.77 -0.28 -17.53
CA PHE A 12 -11.34 -1.67 -17.35
C PHE A 12 -11.67 -2.20 -15.94
N PRO A 13 -12.97 -2.30 -15.58
CA PRO A 13 -13.39 -2.63 -14.22
C PRO A 13 -13.12 -4.09 -13.84
N ARG A 14 -13.14 -5.00 -14.82
CA ARG A 14 -12.92 -6.44 -14.64
C ARG A 14 -11.87 -6.96 -15.62
N ALA A 15 -11.08 -7.93 -15.17
CA ALA A 15 -10.15 -8.65 -16.04
C ALA A 15 -10.88 -9.82 -16.71
N THR A 16 -10.54 -10.09 -17.97
CA THR A 16 -10.94 -11.33 -18.65
C THR A 16 -10.19 -12.50 -18.00
N GLU A 17 -10.90 -13.53 -17.56
CA GLU A 17 -10.28 -14.66 -16.88
C GLU A 17 -9.26 -15.37 -17.78
N LYS A 18 -8.05 -15.58 -17.25
CA LYS A 18 -6.94 -16.31 -17.91
C LYS A 18 -6.40 -15.69 -19.20
N GLU A 19 -6.81 -14.46 -19.53
CA GLU A 19 -6.22 -13.74 -20.66
C GLU A 19 -4.83 -13.21 -20.30
N ILE A 20 -3.82 -13.63 -21.05
CA ILE A 20 -2.44 -13.16 -20.91
C ILE A 20 -2.06 -12.50 -22.23
N VAL A 21 -1.68 -11.23 -22.17
CA VAL A 21 -1.28 -10.45 -23.34
C VAL A 21 0.21 -10.15 -23.26
N ILE A 22 0.90 -10.32 -24.39
CA ILE A 22 2.28 -9.85 -24.55
C ILE A 22 2.22 -8.36 -24.85
N LEU A 23 2.81 -7.55 -23.97
CA LEU A 23 2.80 -6.10 -24.14
C LEU A 23 3.69 -5.70 -25.32
N PRO A 24 3.27 -4.70 -26.12
CA PRO A 24 4.11 -4.16 -27.19
C PRO A 24 5.30 -3.39 -26.61
N LEU A 25 6.40 -3.31 -27.36
CA LEU A 25 7.61 -2.56 -27.00
C LEU A 25 8.24 -3.02 -25.66
N PRO A 26 8.79 -4.25 -25.61
CA PRO A 26 9.27 -4.86 -24.36
C PRO A 26 10.32 -4.01 -23.63
N ASP A 27 11.24 -3.35 -24.33
CA ASP A 27 12.25 -2.46 -23.74
C ASP A 27 11.65 -1.26 -22.98
N MET A 28 10.59 -0.66 -23.54
CA MET A 28 9.90 0.46 -22.89
C MET A 28 9.16 -0.03 -21.64
N VAL A 29 8.47 -1.17 -21.74
CA VAL A 29 7.74 -1.77 -20.62
C VAL A 29 8.69 -2.16 -19.49
N ASP A 30 9.84 -2.76 -19.82
CA ASP A 30 10.87 -3.12 -18.83
C ASP A 30 11.43 -1.88 -18.13
N THR A 31 11.67 -0.80 -18.87
CA THR A 31 12.09 0.50 -18.31
C THR A 31 11.05 1.04 -17.33
N ILE A 32 9.77 1.05 -17.71
CA ILE A 32 8.67 1.50 -16.83
C ILE A 32 8.61 0.65 -15.55
N CYS A 33 8.73 -0.68 -15.67
CA CYS A 33 8.74 -1.58 -14.52
C CYS A 33 9.92 -1.31 -13.58
N LYS A 34 11.11 -1.07 -14.13
CA LYS A 34 12.31 -0.70 -13.36
C LYS A 34 12.13 0.62 -12.62
N ASP A 35 11.62 1.64 -13.30
CA ASP A 35 11.37 2.96 -12.71
C ASP A 35 10.36 2.87 -11.57
N ILE A 36 9.25 2.15 -11.75
CA ILE A 36 8.24 1.96 -10.69
C ILE A 36 8.88 1.28 -9.48
N ASN A 37 9.67 0.23 -9.69
CA ASN A 37 10.32 -0.47 -8.58
C ASN A 37 11.33 0.43 -7.85
N TYR A 38 12.12 1.21 -8.58
CA TYR A 38 13.04 2.18 -8.01
C TYR A 38 12.31 3.23 -7.16
N LEU A 39 11.25 3.84 -7.70
CA LEU A 39 10.43 4.81 -6.98
C LEU A 39 9.76 4.21 -5.74
N GLN A 40 9.35 2.94 -5.77
CA GLN A 40 8.81 2.25 -4.59
C GLN A 40 9.86 2.05 -3.49
N ILE A 41 11.12 1.77 -3.88
CA ILE A 41 12.22 1.66 -2.92
C ILE A 41 12.52 3.03 -2.31
N GLU A 42 12.61 4.08 -3.13
CA GLU A 42 12.81 5.45 -2.65
C GLU A 42 11.67 5.92 -1.74
N GLU A 43 10.42 5.58 -2.07
CA GLU A 43 9.26 5.90 -1.23
C GLU A 43 9.37 5.25 0.15
N LYS A 44 9.80 3.98 0.21
CA LYS A 44 10.03 3.27 1.48
C LYS A 44 11.12 3.95 2.30
N ILE A 45 12.28 4.22 1.70
CA ILE A 45 13.40 4.89 2.36
C ILE A 45 12.96 6.26 2.89
N THR A 46 12.26 7.05 2.07
CA THR A 46 11.76 8.38 2.45
C THR A 46 10.76 8.27 3.61
N LYS A 47 9.86 7.30 3.59
CA LYS A 47 8.91 7.04 4.69
C LYS A 47 9.65 6.66 5.98
N GLU A 48 10.66 5.80 5.89
CA GLU A 48 11.50 5.42 7.02
C GLU A 48 12.24 6.64 7.61
N GLN A 49 12.82 7.49 6.76
CA GLN A 49 13.47 8.74 7.19
C GLN A 49 12.48 9.69 7.88
N ILE A 50 11.27 9.84 7.35
CA ILE A 50 10.22 10.65 7.99
C ILE A 50 9.85 10.08 9.35
N GLU A 51 9.72 8.76 9.47
CA GLU A 51 9.45 8.09 10.74
C GLU A 51 10.58 8.26 11.75
N GLU A 52 11.84 8.17 11.31
CA GLU A 52 13.00 8.43 12.17
C GLU A 52 12.96 9.85 12.74
N GLN A 53 12.69 10.85 11.90
CA GLN A 53 12.58 12.25 12.35
C GLN A 53 11.39 12.45 13.30
N LYS A 54 10.24 11.82 13.02
CA LYS A 54 9.10 11.80 13.96
C LYS A 54 9.47 11.16 15.29
N ASN A 55 10.26 10.08 15.28
CA ASN A 55 10.70 9.41 16.50
C ASN A 55 11.66 10.27 17.32
N LYS A 56 12.54 11.07 16.68
CA LYS A 56 13.35 12.09 17.38
C LYS A 56 12.45 13.11 18.07
N LEU A 57 11.39 13.59 17.41
CA LEU A 57 10.41 14.48 18.04
C LEU A 57 9.71 13.81 19.22
N LYS A 58 9.29 12.54 19.09
CA LYS A 58 8.68 11.78 20.21
C LYS A 58 9.66 11.63 21.38
N ALA A 59 10.93 11.35 21.11
CA ALA A 59 11.97 11.24 22.14
C ALA A 59 12.17 12.57 22.88
N MET A 60 12.09 13.70 22.16
CA MET A 60 12.12 15.04 22.77
C MET A 60 10.86 15.37 23.57
N LEU A 61 9.68 14.96 23.11
CA LEU A 61 8.42 15.15 23.85
C LEU A 61 8.34 14.27 25.11
N GLY A 62 8.86 13.04 25.06
CA GLY A 62 8.87 12.11 26.19
C GLY A 62 7.45 11.79 26.68
N LYS A 63 7.11 12.26 27.88
CA LYS A 63 5.77 12.12 28.50
C LYS A 63 4.86 13.33 28.25
N ALA A 64 5.33 14.37 27.57
CA ALA A 64 4.56 15.56 27.30
C ALA A 64 3.60 15.33 26.12
N GLU A 65 2.34 15.71 26.31
CA GLU A 65 1.31 15.58 25.28
C GLU A 65 1.49 16.56 24.11
N ALA A 66 2.29 17.63 24.30
CA ALA A 66 2.58 18.62 23.30
C ALA A 66 3.94 19.30 23.51
N GLY A 67 4.59 19.69 22.40
CA GLY A 67 5.73 20.58 22.36
C GLY A 67 5.43 21.79 21.46
N ILE A 68 5.91 22.97 21.83
CA ILE A 68 5.75 24.19 21.05
C ILE A 68 7.14 24.71 20.71
N THR A 69 7.34 25.05 19.43
CA THR A 69 8.50 25.80 18.95
C THR A 69 8.02 27.17 18.48
N GLU A 70 8.94 28.06 18.09
CA GLU A 70 8.59 29.38 17.56
C GLU A 70 7.68 29.33 16.31
N LYS A 71 7.68 28.21 15.58
CA LYS A 71 6.94 28.08 14.31
C LYS A 71 5.96 26.90 14.24
N TYR A 72 6.06 25.93 15.15
CA TYR A 72 5.29 24.69 15.07
C TYR A 72 4.78 24.21 16.43
N LYS A 73 3.56 23.67 16.43
CA LYS A 73 2.98 22.93 17.55
C LYS A 73 3.00 21.44 17.23
N ILE A 74 3.71 20.67 18.05
CA ILE A 74 3.81 19.22 17.97
C ILE A 74 2.91 18.63 19.05
N THR A 75 2.05 17.67 18.72
CA THR A 75 1.21 16.98 19.71
C THR A 75 1.36 15.48 19.57
N TRP A 76 1.58 14.79 20.68
CA TRP A 76 1.62 13.33 20.74
C TRP A 76 0.74 12.87 21.91
N LYS A 77 -0.52 12.60 21.60
CA LYS A 77 -1.53 12.18 22.57
C LYS A 77 -1.77 10.68 22.48
N GLU A 78 -2.17 10.09 23.60
CA GLU A 78 -2.70 8.73 23.60
C GLU A 78 -3.95 8.67 22.70
N GLN A 79 -4.02 7.65 21.86
CA GLN A 79 -5.16 7.41 20.98
C GLN A 79 -5.72 6.03 21.31
N VAL A 80 -6.92 6.00 21.90
CA VAL A 80 -7.64 4.75 22.16
C VAL A 80 -8.57 4.50 20.98
N ASN A 81 -8.26 3.50 20.17
CA ASN A 81 -9.10 3.08 19.06
C ASN A 81 -9.84 1.78 19.43
N LYS A 82 -11.17 1.86 19.55
CA LYS A 82 -12.02 0.68 19.71
C LYS A 82 -12.37 0.16 18.32
N ARG A 83 -11.63 -0.86 17.86
CA ARG A 83 -11.92 -1.56 16.61
C ARG A 83 -12.74 -2.83 16.90
N LEU A 84 -13.64 -3.14 15.99
CA LEU A 84 -14.36 -4.41 15.97
C LEU A 84 -13.36 -5.52 15.61
N ASP A 85 -13.26 -6.57 16.43
CA ASP A 85 -12.40 -7.71 16.14
C ASP A 85 -13.09 -8.64 15.15
N THR A 86 -12.97 -8.31 13.86
CA THR A 86 -13.59 -9.06 12.76
C THR A 86 -13.11 -10.50 12.68
N LYS A 87 -11.92 -10.82 13.22
CA LYS A 87 -11.41 -12.20 13.30
C LYS A 87 -12.19 -13.00 14.32
N LYS A 88 -12.42 -12.45 15.52
CA LYS A 88 -13.27 -13.09 16.52
C LYS A 88 -14.69 -13.29 16.02
N ILE A 89 -15.28 -12.28 15.37
CA ILE A 89 -16.64 -12.39 14.81
C ILE A 89 -16.69 -13.49 13.74
N LYS A 90 -15.67 -13.63 12.90
CA LYS A 90 -15.62 -14.71 11.90
C LYS A 90 -15.59 -16.12 12.55
N THR A 91 -14.95 -16.26 13.71
CA THR A 91 -14.85 -17.54 14.42
C THR A 91 -16.07 -17.83 15.29
N GLU A 92 -16.58 -16.83 16.02
CA GLU A 92 -17.66 -16.99 17.01
C GLU A 92 -19.06 -16.80 16.40
N ALA A 93 -19.18 -16.01 15.33
CA ALA A 93 -20.45 -15.71 14.66
C ALA A 93 -20.27 -15.52 13.14
N PRO A 94 -19.96 -16.59 12.40
CA PRO A 94 -19.78 -16.52 10.94
C PRO A 94 -21.02 -15.99 10.21
N GLU A 95 -22.23 -16.27 10.71
CA GLU A 95 -23.48 -15.73 10.14
C GLU A 95 -23.56 -14.20 10.21
N ILE A 96 -23.10 -13.61 11.31
CA ILE A 96 -23.02 -12.15 11.45
C ILE A 96 -21.89 -11.61 10.56
N TYR A 97 -20.76 -12.29 10.49
CA TYR A 97 -19.68 -11.89 9.59
C TYR A 97 -20.16 -11.85 8.14
N GLU A 98 -20.89 -12.87 7.66
CA GLU A 98 -21.45 -12.91 6.31
C GLU A 98 -22.53 -11.86 6.09
N GLN A 99 -23.43 -11.63 7.05
CA GLN A 99 -24.49 -10.63 6.93
C GLN A 99 -23.96 -9.19 6.79
N PHE A 100 -22.82 -8.90 7.43
CA PHE A 100 -22.20 -7.57 7.42
C PHE A 100 -21.01 -7.45 6.45
N SER A 101 -20.66 -8.53 5.76
CA SER A 101 -19.60 -8.51 4.75
C SER A 101 -20.15 -8.08 3.39
N VAL A 102 -19.56 -7.04 2.82
CA VAL A 102 -19.83 -6.63 1.44
C VAL A 102 -18.69 -7.12 0.57
N LEU A 103 -19.02 -7.88 -0.48
CA LEU A 103 -18.06 -8.23 -1.52
C LEU A 103 -17.72 -6.96 -2.32
N SER A 104 -16.45 -6.55 -2.25
CA SER A 104 -15.91 -5.46 -3.04
C SER A 104 -14.86 -6.03 -3.99
N GLU A 105 -15.17 -6.04 -5.28
CA GLU A 105 -14.26 -6.48 -6.33
C GLU A 105 -13.47 -5.27 -6.83
N SER A 106 -12.14 -5.39 -6.87
CA SER A 106 -11.26 -4.33 -7.41
C SER A 106 -10.11 -4.95 -8.19
N ARG A 107 -9.66 -4.25 -9.25
CA ARG A 107 -8.49 -4.66 -10.02
C ARG A 107 -7.23 -4.05 -9.41
N VAL A 108 -6.25 -4.88 -9.06
CA VAL A 108 -5.01 -4.40 -8.46
C VAL A 108 -3.86 -4.65 -9.43
N LEU A 109 -3.09 -3.62 -9.72
CA LEU A 109 -1.84 -3.76 -10.45
C LEU A 109 -0.76 -4.31 -9.51
N ARG A 110 -0.17 -5.44 -9.87
CA ARG A 110 1.04 -5.99 -9.23
C ARG A 110 2.10 -6.21 -10.28
N ILE A 111 3.34 -5.87 -9.94
CA ILE A 111 4.51 -6.05 -10.79
C ILE A 111 5.39 -7.06 -10.10
N GLU A 112 5.63 -8.20 -10.75
CA GLU A 112 6.50 -9.27 -10.26
C GLU A 112 7.61 -9.50 -11.29
N THR A 113 8.85 -9.59 -10.82
CA THR A 113 9.98 -9.92 -11.69
C THR A 113 9.96 -11.41 -12.03
N LEU A 114 9.81 -11.74 -13.31
CA LEU A 114 9.97 -13.11 -13.79
C LEU A 114 11.44 -13.50 -13.68
N LYS A 115 11.77 -14.40 -12.75
CA LYS A 115 13.09 -15.05 -12.74
C LYS A 115 13.15 -15.96 -13.96
N ARG A 116 14.06 -15.66 -14.89
CA ARG A 116 14.49 -16.65 -15.87
C ARG A 116 15.32 -17.65 -15.09
N GLU A 117 14.86 -18.90 -14.97
CA GLU A 117 15.72 -19.99 -14.54
C GLU A 117 16.85 -20.09 -15.57
N GLU A 118 18.02 -19.56 -15.23
CA GLU A 118 19.23 -19.87 -15.98
C GLU A 118 19.50 -21.37 -15.87
N GLU A 119 19.81 -21.94 -17.02
CA GLU A 119 19.89 -23.35 -17.30
C GLU A 119 20.78 -24.09 -16.30
N LYS A 120 20.18 -25.06 -15.59
CA LYS A 120 20.90 -26.28 -15.21
C LYS A 120 21.33 -26.98 -16.49
N ASN A 121 22.55 -26.72 -16.96
CA ASN A 121 23.43 -27.69 -17.61
C ASN A 121 24.75 -27.02 -17.98
N GLU A 122 25.78 -27.21 -17.15
CA GLU A 122 27.02 -27.86 -17.59
C GLU A 122 27.73 -28.50 -16.39
#